data_AF-A0A3A5UZB5-F1
#
_entry.id   AF-A0A3A5UZB5-F1
#
_cell.length_a   1.000
_cell.length_b   1.000
_cell.length_c   1.000
_cell.angle_alpha   90.00
_cell.angle_beta   90.00
_cell.angle_gamma   90.00
#
_symmetry.space_group_name_H-M   'P 1'
#
loop_
_entity.id
_entity.type
_entity.pdbx_description
1 polymer ?
#
loop_
_entity_poly.entity_id
_entity_poly.type
_entity_poly.pdbx_seq_one_letter_code
_entity_poly.pdbx_strand_id
1 'polypeptide(L)'
;MWERQHGRQLLLSATAFGASLVLLLASGYQLLFLQENSDWQDYTGAAIGMAVVSSILLLIITPEFLTLKGYVSTLDELKDIDSLSELKRRRSEGDEAAKVLGAGHAEAWNEFLQSKGLKKMK
;
A
#
# COMPACT_ATOMS: atom_id res chain seq x y z
N MET A 1 8.10 -17.69 10.24
CA MET A 1 8.97 -16.49 10.09
C MET A 1 8.74 -15.76 8.76
N TRP A 2 8.54 -16.46 7.63
CA TRP A 2 8.29 -15.87 6.30
C TRP A 2 6.95 -15.11 6.14
N GLU A 3 5.84 -15.66 6.65
CA GLU A 3 4.50 -15.05 6.53
C GLU A 3 4.35 -13.70 7.26
N ARG A 4 5.05 -13.52 8.39
CA ARG A 4 5.14 -12.24 9.11
C ARG A 4 5.90 -11.17 8.34
N GLN A 5 6.79 -11.58 7.43
CA GLN A 5 7.64 -10.67 6.66
C GLN A 5 6.93 -10.19 5.40
N HIS A 6 6.20 -11.07 4.71
CA HIS A 6 5.29 -10.71 3.60
C HIS A 6 4.22 -9.72 4.04
N GLY A 7 3.68 -9.94 5.24
CA GLY A 7 2.67 -9.03 5.76
C GLY A 7 3.11 -7.60 6.05
N ARG A 8 4.41 -7.41 6.27
CA ARG A 8 4.98 -6.10 6.57
C ARG A 8 5.36 -5.34 5.29
N GLN A 9 5.32 -5.98 4.12
CA GLN A 9 5.67 -5.35 2.84
C GLN A 9 4.69 -4.24 2.48
N LEU A 10 3.39 -4.45 2.68
CA LEU A 10 2.37 -3.42 2.41
C LEU A 10 2.52 -2.23 3.36
N LEU A 11 2.77 -2.50 4.64
CA LEU A 11 3.01 -1.43 5.61
C LEU A 11 4.30 -0.67 5.30
N LEU A 12 5.37 -1.38 4.90
CA LEU A 12 6.66 -0.77 4.55
C LEU A 12 6.57 0.04 3.26
N SER A 13 5.93 -0.48 2.21
CA SER A 13 5.72 0.24 0.95
C SER A 13 4.80 1.44 1.14
N ALA A 14 3.73 1.31 1.93
CA ALA A 14 2.87 2.43 2.31
C ALA A 14 3.63 3.52 3.07
N THR A 15 4.44 3.14 4.06
CA THR A 15 5.23 4.08 4.86
C THR A 15 6.31 4.75 4.01
N ALA A 16 6.99 3.99 3.16
CA ALA A 16 8.03 4.51 2.27
C ALA A 16 7.45 5.43 1.19
N PHE A 17 6.29 5.08 0.62
CA PHE A 17 5.54 5.95 -0.30
C PHE A 17 5.11 7.24 0.40
N GLY A 18 4.50 7.13 1.59
CA GLY A 18 4.06 8.30 2.37
C GLY A 18 5.22 9.22 2.77
N ALA A 19 6.32 8.66 3.26
CA ALA A 19 7.51 9.42 3.62
C ALA A 19 8.13 10.12 2.41
N SER A 20 8.24 9.44 1.27
CA SER A 20 8.77 10.02 0.04
C SER A 20 7.86 11.12 -0.50
N LEU A 21 6.54 10.96 -0.39
CA LEU A 21 5.56 11.98 -0.78
C LEU A 21 5.66 13.22 0.11
N VAL A 22 5.74 13.05 1.43
CA VAL A 22 5.91 14.17 2.38
C VAL A 22 7.21 14.91 2.09
N LEU A 23 8.29 14.20 1.82
CA LEU A 23 9.59 14.78 1.50
C LEU A 23 9.54 15.58 0.19
N LEU A 24 8.86 15.06 -0.83
CA LEU A 24 8.63 15.78 -2.09
C LEU A 24 7.82 17.06 -1.87
N LEU A 25 6.75 16.98 -1.08
CA LEU A 25 5.89 18.14 -0.77
C LEU A 25 6.65 19.20 0.05
N ALA A 26 7.42 18.78 1.05
CA ALA A 26 8.26 19.68 1.84
C ALA A 26 9.31 20.38 0.97
N SER A 27 9.93 19.64 0.05
CA SER A 27 10.90 20.20 -0.92
C SER A 27 10.22 21.16 -1.89
N GLY A 28 9.04 20.80 -2.41
CA GLY A 28 8.24 21.69 -3.25
C GLY A 28 7.80 22.95 -2.53
N TYR A 29 7.44 22.85 -1.24
CA TYR A 29 7.09 23.99 -0.42
C TYR A 29 8.26 24.97 -0.26
N GLN A 30 9.46 24.45 0.05
CA GLN A 30 10.69 25.25 0.10
C GLN A 30 10.97 25.98 -1.21
N LEU A 31 10.84 25.30 -2.36
CA LEU A 31 11.17 25.86 -3.66
C LEU A 31 10.15 26.88 -4.17
N LEU A 32 8.86 26.67 -3.88
CA LEU A 32 7.78 27.46 -4.47
C LEU A 32 7.28 28.60 -3.56
N PHE A 33 7.34 28.44 -2.23
CA PHE A 33 6.66 29.36 -1.30
C PHE A 33 7.60 30.10 -0.35
N LEU A 34 8.83 29.63 -0.14
CA LEU A 34 9.77 30.25 0.82
C LEU A 34 10.78 31.22 0.17
N GLN A 35 10.55 31.62 -1.08
CA GLN A 35 11.48 32.45 -1.87
C GLN A 35 11.80 33.83 -1.27
N GLU A 36 10.90 34.38 -0.46
CA GLU A 36 11.06 35.71 0.14
C GLU A 36 11.95 35.71 1.41
N ASN A 37 12.34 34.53 1.93
CA ASN A 37 13.18 34.45 3.12
C ASN A 37 14.68 34.61 2.79
N SER A 38 15.42 35.25 3.69
CA SER A 38 16.87 35.43 3.57
C SER A 38 17.64 34.12 3.42
N ASP A 39 17.17 33.07 4.08
CA ASP A 39 17.86 31.78 4.17
C ASP A 39 17.47 30.86 3.00
N TRP A 40 16.62 31.33 2.08
CA TRP A 40 16.08 30.49 0.99
C TRP A 40 17.19 29.90 0.13
N GLN A 41 18.17 30.73 -0.28
CA GLN A 41 19.26 30.28 -1.14
C GLN A 41 20.12 29.17 -0.51
N ASP A 42 20.31 29.21 0.81
CA ASP A 42 21.15 28.24 1.53
C ASP A 42 20.53 26.84 1.51
N TYR A 43 19.20 26.75 1.49
CA TYR A 43 18.46 25.48 1.51
C TYR A 43 17.96 25.04 0.13
N THR A 44 17.95 25.91 -0.88
CA THR A 44 17.47 25.59 -2.24
C THR A 44 18.22 24.40 -2.86
N GLY A 45 19.54 24.35 -2.72
CA GLY A 45 20.34 23.23 -3.26
C GLY A 45 19.96 21.88 -2.62
N ALA A 46 19.82 21.86 -1.30
CA ALA A 46 19.39 20.68 -0.55
C ALA A 46 17.95 20.27 -0.91
N ALA A 47 17.04 21.24 -1.05
CA ALA A 47 15.65 21.00 -1.42
C ALA A 47 15.52 20.40 -2.83
N ILE A 48 16.30 20.86 -3.81
CA ILE A 48 16.32 20.26 -5.15
C ILE A 48 16.83 18.82 -5.08
N GLY A 49 17.94 18.56 -4.37
CA GLY A 49 18.46 17.21 -4.21
C GLY A 49 17.44 16.26 -3.56
N MET A 50 16.78 16.73 -2.51
CA MET A 50 15.72 16.01 -1.82
C MET A 50 14.48 15.77 -2.69
N ALA A 51 14.07 16.74 -3.50
CA ALA A 51 12.98 16.58 -4.47
C ALA A 51 13.29 15.52 -5.52
N VAL A 52 14.52 15.49 -6.05
CA VAL A 52 14.94 14.48 -7.04
C VAL A 52 14.96 13.08 -6.43
N VAL A 53 15.59 12.91 -5.26
CA VAL A 53 15.68 11.62 -4.58
C VAL A 53 14.30 11.07 -4.25
N SER A 54 13.43 11.89 -3.67
CA SER A 54 12.05 11.49 -3.35
C SER A 54 11.23 11.14 -4.59
N SER A 55 11.40 11.87 -5.69
CA SER A 55 10.74 11.56 -6.96
C SER A 55 11.15 10.19 -7.50
N ILE A 56 12.45 9.86 -7.48
CA ILE A 56 12.96 8.55 -7.91
C ILE A 56 12.41 7.44 -7.02
N LEU A 57 12.44 7.64 -5.70
CA LEU A 57 11.89 6.67 -4.74
C LEU A 57 10.40 6.43 -4.99
N LEU A 58 9.61 7.48 -5.24
CA LEU A 58 8.19 7.35 -5.57
C LEU A 58 8.00 6.55 -6.85
N LEU A 59 8.77 6.77 -7.91
CA LEU A 59 8.62 6.00 -9.15
C LEU A 59 8.84 4.49 -8.94
N ILE A 60 9.71 4.11 -8.01
CA ILE A 60 9.99 2.70 -7.70
C ILE A 60 8.93 2.12 -6.75
N ILE A 61 8.56 2.85 -5.70
CA ILE A 61 7.67 2.34 -4.64
C ILE A 61 6.19 2.37 -5.06
N THR A 62 5.79 3.37 -5.86
CA THR A 62 4.40 3.56 -6.30
C THR A 62 3.80 2.33 -6.98
N PRO A 63 4.41 1.70 -8.01
CA PRO A 63 3.82 0.54 -8.65
C PRO A 63 3.60 -0.61 -7.67
N GLU A 64 4.58 -0.89 -6.80
CA GLU A 64 4.47 -1.92 -5.77
C GLU A 64 3.34 -1.62 -4.77
N PHE A 65 3.24 -0.37 -4.30
CA PHE A 65 2.18 0.07 -3.40
C PHE A 65 0.79 -0.02 -4.05
N LEU A 66 0.64 0.41 -5.30
CA LEU A 66 -0.65 0.36 -6.01
C LEU A 66 -1.10 -1.08 -6.27
N THR A 67 -0.19 -1.97 -6.65
CA THR A 67 -0.51 -3.40 -6.83
C THR A 67 -0.99 -4.02 -5.53
N LEU A 68 -0.28 -3.78 -4.42
CA LEU A 68 -0.66 -4.26 -3.10
C LEU A 68 -2.00 -3.69 -2.64
N LYS A 69 -2.24 -2.38 -2.84
CA LYS A 69 -3.53 -1.75 -2.55
C LYS A 69 -4.67 -2.34 -3.40
N GLY A 70 -4.38 -2.72 -4.65
CA GLY A 70 -5.33 -3.39 -5.54
C GLY A 70 -5.83 -4.71 -4.94
N TYR A 71 -4.93 -5.54 -4.43
CA TYR A 71 -5.32 -6.79 -3.76
C TYR A 71 -6.17 -6.57 -2.51
N VAL A 72 -5.92 -5.50 -1.74
CA VAL A 72 -6.77 -5.14 -0.60
C VAL A 72 -8.17 -4.78 -1.07
N SER A 73 -8.28 -3.96 -2.12
CA SER A 73 -9.57 -3.60 -2.74
C SER A 73 -10.33 -4.83 -3.20
N THR A 74 -9.65 -5.79 -3.85
CA THR A 74 -10.28 -7.04 -4.29
C THR A 74 -10.82 -7.85 -3.11
N LEU A 75 -10.10 -7.92 -1.99
CA LEU A 75 -10.60 -8.60 -0.79
C LEU A 75 -11.81 -7.89 -0.17
N ASP A 76 -11.82 -6.56 -0.15
CA ASP A 76 -12.95 -5.80 0.39
C ASP A 76 -14.18 -5.92 -0.53
N GLU A 77 -14.02 -5.85 -1.84
CA GLU A 77 -15.08 -6.14 -2.82
C GLU A 77 -15.67 -7.54 -2.60
N LEU A 78 -14.83 -8.56 -2.42
CA LEU A 78 -15.30 -9.92 -2.18
C LEU A 78 -16.04 -10.07 -0.85
N LYS A 79 -15.68 -9.28 0.17
CA LYS A 79 -16.38 -9.27 1.46
C LYS A 79 -17.76 -8.61 1.36
N ASP A 80 -17.93 -7.69 0.44
CA ASP A 80 -19.17 -6.96 0.19
C ASP A 80 -20.18 -7.76 -0.66
N ILE A 81 -19.76 -8.86 -1.30
CA ILE A 81 -20.66 -9.73 -2.06
C ILE A 81 -21.64 -10.45 -1.12
N ASP A 82 -22.94 -10.16 -1.26
CA ASP A 82 -24.02 -10.85 -0.54
C ASP A 82 -24.33 -12.25 -1.10
N SER A 83 -24.09 -12.47 -2.39
CA SER A 83 -24.39 -13.75 -3.07
C SER A 83 -23.33 -14.82 -2.78
N LEU A 84 -23.71 -15.88 -2.05
CA LEU A 84 -22.82 -17.01 -1.74
C LEU A 84 -22.31 -17.77 -2.97
N SER A 85 -23.11 -17.84 -4.04
CA SER A 85 -22.72 -18.53 -5.29
C SER A 85 -21.68 -17.73 -6.07
N GLU A 86 -21.80 -16.40 -6.07
CA GLU A 86 -20.82 -15.49 -6.68
C GLU A 86 -19.53 -15.43 -5.87
N LEU A 87 -19.64 -15.36 -4.53
CA LEU A 87 -18.50 -15.44 -3.63
C LEU A 87 -17.73 -16.76 -3.80
N LYS A 88 -18.43 -17.88 -3.97
CA LYS A 88 -17.81 -19.19 -4.24
C LYS A 88 -17.11 -19.22 -5.61
N ARG A 89 -17.66 -18.54 -6.62
CA ARG A 89 -17.06 -18.44 -7.96
C ARG A 89 -15.77 -17.64 -7.94
N ARG A 90 -15.74 -16.51 -7.24
CA ARG A 90 -14.58 -15.61 -7.14
C ARG A 90 -13.65 -15.92 -5.97
N ARG A 91 -13.89 -17.02 -5.25
CA ARG A 91 -13.07 -17.43 -4.09
C ARG A 91 -11.58 -17.56 -4.44
N SER A 92 -11.25 -18.08 -5.62
CA SER A 92 -9.84 -18.23 -6.03
C SER A 92 -9.11 -16.90 -6.13
N GLU A 93 -9.81 -15.83 -6.55
CA GLU A 93 -9.26 -14.47 -6.61
C GLU A 93 -8.96 -13.96 -5.20
N GLY A 94 -9.85 -14.22 -4.24
CA GLY A 94 -9.65 -13.87 -2.83
C GLY A 94 -8.53 -14.66 -2.15
N ASP A 95 -8.45 -15.97 -2.41
CA ASP A 95 -7.38 -16.83 -1.88
C ASP A 95 -6.00 -16.40 -2.41
N GLU A 96 -5.91 -15.99 -3.68
CA GLU A 96 -4.69 -15.45 -4.28
C GLU A 96 -4.33 -14.08 -3.70
N ALA A 97 -5.28 -13.15 -3.62
CA ALA A 97 -5.08 -11.82 -3.04
C ALA A 97 -4.64 -11.91 -1.57
N ALA A 98 -5.30 -12.74 -0.76
CA ALA A 98 -4.96 -12.92 0.64
C ALA A 98 -3.58 -13.58 0.84
N LYS A 99 -3.17 -14.46 -0.07
CA LYS A 99 -1.84 -15.07 -0.08
C LYS A 99 -0.75 -14.07 -0.44
N VAL A 100 -0.98 -13.23 -1.45
CA VAL A 100 -0.03 -12.18 -1.87
C VAL A 100 0.14 -11.12 -0.78
N LEU A 101 -0.96 -10.73 -0.11
CA LEU A 101 -0.94 -9.73 0.96
C LEU A 101 -0.29 -10.22 2.26
N GLY A 102 -0.39 -11.51 2.59
CA GLY A 102 0.16 -12.05 3.83
C GLY A 102 -0.44 -11.37 5.08
N ALA A 103 0.36 -11.09 6.11
CA ALA A 103 0.01 -10.22 7.26
C ALA A 103 -1.17 -10.61 8.15
N GLY A 104 -1.72 -11.81 8.02
CA GLY A 104 -3.01 -12.14 8.65
C GLY A 104 -4.22 -11.73 7.81
N HIS A 105 -4.05 -11.14 6.61
CA HIS A 105 -5.13 -11.04 5.63
C HIS A 105 -5.62 -12.42 5.18
N ALA A 106 -4.72 -13.41 5.09
CA ALA A 106 -5.08 -14.82 4.87
C ALA A 106 -5.89 -15.43 6.02
N GLU A 107 -5.63 -15.02 7.25
CA GLU A 107 -6.38 -15.49 8.43
C GLU A 107 -7.75 -14.83 8.50
N ALA A 108 -7.81 -13.50 8.36
CA ALA A 108 -9.06 -12.74 8.30
C ALA A 108 -9.95 -13.16 7.11
N TRP A 109 -9.36 -13.49 5.96
CA TRP A 109 -10.09 -14.02 4.81
C TRP A 109 -10.67 -15.41 5.11
N ASN A 110 -9.91 -16.28 5.77
CA ASN A 110 -10.38 -17.59 6.19
C ASN A 110 -11.50 -17.51 7.25
N GLU A 111 -11.40 -16.57 8.20
CA GLU A 111 -12.46 -16.29 9.17
C GLU A 111 -13.73 -15.77 8.49
N PHE A 112 -13.59 -14.85 7.52
CA PHE A 112 -14.72 -14.39 6.72
C PHE A 112 -15.41 -15.55 5.98
N LEU A 113 -14.64 -16.43 5.33
CA LEU A 113 -15.18 -17.63 4.68
C LEU A 113 -15.81 -18.61 5.68
N GLN A 114 -15.33 -18.70 6.92
CA GLN A 114 -16.01 -19.48 7.99
C GLN A 114 -17.34 -18.86 8.35
N SER A 115 -17.40 -17.54 8.55
CA SER A 115 -18.64 -16.83 8.92
C SER A 115 -19.75 -17.00 7.88
N LYS A 116 -19.37 -17.12 6.59
CA LYS A 116 -20.30 -17.38 5.47
C LYS A 116 -20.53 -18.87 5.19
N GLY A 117 -19.96 -19.79 5.99
CA GLY A 117 -20.11 -21.25 5.84
C GLY A 117 -19.39 -21.86 4.63
N LEU A 118 -18.43 -21.15 4.04
CA LEU A 118 -17.73 -21.54 2.80
C LEU A 118 -16.34 -22.17 3.05
N LYS A 119 -15.83 -22.16 4.27
CA LYS A 119 -14.60 -22.89 4.61
C LYS A 119 -14.91 -24.39 4.73
N LYS A 120 -14.29 -25.23 3.87
CA LYS A 120 -14.23 -26.67 4.13
C LYS A 120 -13.37 -26.88 5.37
N MET A 121 -13.96 -27.39 6.46
CA MET A 121 -13.19 -28.04 7.51
C MET A 121 -12.36 -29.14 6.86
N LYS A 122 -11.05 -28.98 6.87
CA LYS A 122 -10.10 -30.03 6.56
C LYS A 122 -8.97 -29.95 7.57
#